data_AF-A0A966FPW4-F1
#
_entry.id   AF-A0A966FPW4-F1
#
_cell.length_a   1.000
_cell.length_b   1.000
_cell.length_c   1.000
_cell.angle_alpha   90.00
_cell.angle_beta   90.00
_cell.angle_gamma   90.00
#
_symmetry.space_group_name_H-M   'P 1'
#
loop_
_entity.id
_entity.type
_entity.pdbx_description
1 polymer ?
#
loop_
_entity_poly.entity_id
_entity_poly.type
_entity_poly.pdbx_seq_one_letter_code
_entity_poly.pdbx_strand_id
1 'polypeptide(L)'
;IEGMMLIGAFFGFIVAYLTRNPYLGFFAGMLAGGLSSLIHAFISITLQGNQVVSGLALTIFGGGITNFYGQHFVNYHLSTSLKYIAIPWLSKIPVIGKVFFNQDIIVYLSYIIAVLMWFILYKTKVGIHLRAVGDDAQAADAMGVNVYATRYFWTFFGGLLAGAGGAYLTIGYAPFWLDAMSAGRGWIAVALVIFAMWDPLNAIFG
;
A
#
# COMPACT_ATOMS: atom_id res chain seq x y z
N ILE A 1 6.76 -4.09 3.92
CA ILE A 1 5.83 -2.96 3.72
C ILE A 1 6.58 -1.64 3.68
N GLU A 2 7.33 -1.28 4.73
CA GLU A 2 8.08 0.00 4.82
C GLU A 2 8.89 0.34 3.55
N GLY A 3 9.74 -0.58 3.07
CA GLY A 3 10.50 -0.35 1.83
C GLY A 3 9.63 -0.11 0.59
N MET A 4 8.52 -0.85 0.44
CA MET A 4 7.59 -0.69 -0.69
C MET A 4 6.84 0.65 -0.61
N MET A 5 6.49 1.09 0.61
CA MET A 5 5.90 2.42 0.83
C MET A 5 6.89 3.53 0.48
N LEU A 6 8.16 3.42 0.88
CA LEU A 6 9.19 4.39 0.52
C LEU A 6 9.38 4.49 -0.99
N ILE A 7 9.52 3.34 -1.66
CA ILE A 7 9.64 3.26 -3.13
C ILE A 7 8.40 3.88 -3.79
N GLY A 8 7.20 3.53 -3.33
CA GLY A 8 5.95 4.09 -3.85
C GLY A 8 5.83 5.60 -3.66
N ALA A 9 6.23 6.12 -2.49
CA ALA A 9 6.26 7.55 -2.20
C ALA A 9 7.18 8.31 -3.18
N PHE A 10 8.37 7.77 -3.43
CA PHE A 10 9.38 8.36 -4.30
C PHE A 10 8.96 8.39 -5.76
N PHE A 11 8.60 7.24 -6.34
CA PHE A 11 8.16 7.19 -7.74
C PHE A 11 6.84 7.94 -7.93
N GLY A 12 5.96 7.92 -6.94
CA GLY A 12 4.73 8.69 -6.98
C GLY A 12 4.98 10.20 -7.00
N PHE A 13 5.89 10.69 -6.17
CA PHE A 13 6.30 12.08 -6.14
C PHE A 13 6.96 12.50 -7.47
N ILE A 14 7.95 11.76 -7.96
CA ILE A 14 8.68 12.11 -9.18
C ILE A 14 7.76 12.18 -10.39
N VAL A 15 6.90 11.17 -10.57
CA VAL A 15 5.99 11.16 -11.71
C VAL A 15 4.96 12.28 -11.59
N ALA A 16 4.40 12.53 -10.40
CA ALA A 16 3.50 13.67 -10.18
C ALA A 16 4.20 15.01 -10.44
N TYR A 17 5.46 15.16 -10.03
CA TYR A 17 6.25 16.37 -10.20
C TYR A 17 6.54 16.66 -11.67
N LEU A 18 7.03 15.65 -12.42
CA LEU A 18 7.38 15.79 -13.83
C LEU A 18 6.15 15.98 -14.73
N THR A 19 5.09 15.23 -14.48
CA THR A 19 3.87 15.25 -15.32
C THR A 19 2.88 16.33 -14.89
N ARG A 20 3.07 16.94 -13.72
CA ARG A 20 2.10 17.82 -13.04
C ARG A 20 0.73 17.17 -12.82
N ASN A 21 0.67 15.84 -12.80
CA ASN A 21 -0.55 15.07 -12.67
C ASN A 21 -0.48 14.13 -11.44
N PRO A 22 -1.25 14.42 -10.37
CA PRO A 22 -1.21 13.64 -9.14
C PRO A 22 -1.73 12.21 -9.33
N TYR A 23 -2.64 11.97 -10.28
CA TYR A 23 -3.20 10.63 -10.53
C TYR A 23 -2.19 9.71 -11.21
N LEU A 24 -1.44 10.24 -12.18
CA LEU A 24 -0.34 9.49 -12.81
C LEU A 24 0.76 9.18 -11.80
N GLY A 25 1.08 10.13 -10.93
CA GLY A 25 1.99 9.89 -9.80
C GLY A 25 1.49 8.77 -8.90
N PHE A 26 0.25 8.84 -8.46
CA PHE A 26 -0.33 7.81 -7.60
C PHE A 26 -0.26 6.41 -8.22
N PHE A 27 -0.64 6.30 -9.50
CA PHE A 27 -0.57 5.02 -10.22
C PHE A 27 0.86 4.51 -10.39
N ALA A 28 1.82 5.40 -10.69
CA ALA A 28 3.23 5.03 -10.79
C ALA A 28 3.80 4.55 -9.44
N GLY A 29 3.47 5.23 -8.34
CA GLY A 29 3.89 4.82 -7.01
C GLY A 29 3.27 3.47 -6.58
N MET A 30 1.99 3.25 -6.90
CA MET A 30 1.31 1.97 -6.71
C MET A 30 2.04 0.85 -7.46
N LEU A 31 2.31 1.03 -8.76
CA LEU A 31 3.05 0.04 -9.56
C LEU A 31 4.48 -0.18 -9.05
N ALA A 32 5.20 0.86 -8.64
CA ALA A 32 6.56 0.73 -8.12
C ALA A 32 6.58 -0.12 -6.82
N GLY A 33 5.62 0.09 -5.92
CA GLY A 33 5.43 -0.75 -4.74
C GLY A 33 5.14 -2.21 -5.12
N GLY A 34 4.22 -2.44 -6.06
CA GLY A 34 3.91 -3.77 -6.59
C GLY A 34 5.15 -4.47 -7.19
N LEU A 35 5.87 -3.82 -8.08
CA LEU A 35 7.08 -4.37 -8.70
C LEU A 35 8.18 -4.67 -7.66
N SER A 36 8.36 -3.79 -6.67
CA SER A 36 9.32 -4.04 -5.58
C SER A 36 8.93 -5.27 -4.73
N SER A 37 7.64 -5.54 -4.58
CA SER A 37 7.16 -6.74 -3.89
C SER A 37 7.42 -8.04 -4.65
N LEU A 38 7.57 -7.99 -5.98
CA LEU A 38 7.94 -9.18 -6.76
C LEU A 38 9.38 -9.63 -6.45
N ILE A 39 10.27 -8.71 -6.08
CA ILE A 39 11.63 -9.07 -5.61
C ILE A 39 11.51 -9.88 -4.32
N HIS A 40 10.67 -9.42 -3.39
CA HIS A 40 10.40 -10.14 -2.15
C HIS A 40 9.73 -11.49 -2.40
N ALA A 41 8.71 -11.53 -3.27
CA ALA A 41 8.02 -12.75 -3.67
C ALA A 41 8.99 -13.76 -4.28
N PHE A 42 9.89 -13.32 -5.16
CA PHE A 42 10.90 -14.18 -5.79
C PHE A 42 11.83 -14.82 -4.76
N ILE A 43 12.38 -14.02 -3.86
CA ILE A 43 13.30 -14.50 -2.82
C ILE A 43 12.58 -15.44 -1.86
N SER A 44 11.38 -15.08 -1.41
CA SER A 44 10.68 -15.83 -0.36
C SER A 44 9.92 -17.06 -0.87
N ILE A 45 9.35 -17.00 -2.07
CA ILE A 45 8.49 -18.06 -2.62
C ILE A 45 9.31 -18.99 -3.51
N THR A 46 10.07 -18.45 -4.47
CA THR A 46 10.83 -19.28 -5.43
C THR A 46 12.14 -19.78 -4.85
N LEU A 47 12.93 -18.89 -4.24
CA LEU A 47 14.21 -19.29 -3.64
C LEU A 47 14.06 -19.87 -2.22
N GLN A 48 12.83 -19.89 -1.69
CA GLN A 48 12.54 -20.35 -0.32
C GLN A 48 13.41 -19.66 0.76
N GLY A 49 13.81 -18.42 0.49
CA GLY A 49 14.57 -17.60 1.40
C GLY A 49 13.75 -17.12 2.59
N ASN A 50 14.42 -16.75 3.68
CA ASN A 50 13.77 -16.24 4.87
C ASN A 50 13.01 -14.92 4.56
N GLN A 51 11.68 -14.93 4.80
CA GLN A 51 10.79 -13.80 4.53
C GLN A 51 11.13 -12.55 5.35
N VAL A 52 11.51 -12.72 6.62
CA VAL A 52 11.87 -11.62 7.51
C VAL A 52 13.12 -10.93 6.99
N VAL A 53 14.15 -11.71 6.63
CA VAL A 53 15.40 -11.18 6.07
C VAL A 53 15.14 -10.46 4.74
N SER A 54 14.35 -11.06 3.85
CA SER A 54 13.99 -10.43 2.57
C SER A 54 13.22 -9.12 2.77
N GLY A 55 12.27 -9.08 3.71
CA GLY A 55 11.50 -7.87 4.03
C GLY A 55 12.35 -6.75 4.64
N LEU A 56 13.30 -7.09 5.52
CA LEU A 56 14.27 -6.14 6.07
C LEU A 56 15.21 -5.62 4.98
N ALA A 57 15.72 -6.50 4.11
CA ALA A 57 16.56 -6.12 2.98
C ALA A 57 15.81 -5.16 2.04
N LEU A 58 14.54 -5.42 1.75
CA LEU A 58 13.72 -4.53 0.92
C LEU A 58 13.48 -3.17 1.60
N THR A 59 13.40 -3.14 2.92
CA THR A 59 13.29 -1.89 3.69
C THR A 59 14.56 -1.06 3.59
N ILE A 60 15.73 -1.69 3.78
CA ILE A 60 17.03 -1.05 3.60
C ILE A 60 17.20 -0.57 2.16
N PHE A 61 16.82 -1.38 1.18
CA PHE A 61 16.89 -1.05 -0.23
C PHE A 61 16.00 0.16 -0.60
N GLY A 62 14.74 0.15 -0.14
CA GLY A 62 13.84 1.29 -0.35
C GLY A 62 14.35 2.57 0.32
N GLY A 63 14.84 2.46 1.56
CA GLY A 63 15.52 3.56 2.25
C GLY A 63 16.73 4.09 1.47
N GLY A 64 17.58 3.19 0.96
CA GLY A 64 18.76 3.55 0.18
C GLY A 64 18.44 4.27 -1.14
N ILE A 65 17.49 3.75 -1.92
CA ILE A 65 17.07 4.38 -3.19
C ILE A 65 16.47 5.76 -2.93
N THR A 66 15.54 5.85 -1.98
CA THR A 66 14.87 7.12 -1.68
C THR A 66 15.81 8.13 -1.07
N ASN A 67 16.79 7.72 -0.28
CA ASN A 67 17.80 8.64 0.26
C ASN A 67 18.80 9.08 -0.82
N PHE A 68 19.28 8.17 -1.66
CA PHE A 68 20.26 8.49 -2.70
C PHE A 68 19.68 9.44 -3.76
N TYR A 69 18.50 9.13 -4.29
CA TYR A 69 17.90 9.94 -5.35
C TYR A 69 16.97 11.04 -4.84
N GLY A 70 16.30 10.82 -3.70
CA GLY A 70 15.33 11.77 -3.15
C GLY A 70 15.98 13.00 -2.52
N GLN A 71 17.24 12.94 -2.10
CA GLN A 71 17.95 14.08 -1.50
C GLN A 71 17.92 15.34 -2.41
N HIS A 72 18.00 15.16 -3.72
CA HIS A 72 17.93 16.29 -4.68
C HIS A 72 16.57 16.99 -4.74
N PHE A 73 15.51 16.32 -4.27
CA PHE A 73 14.14 16.81 -4.31
C PHE A 73 13.65 17.30 -2.94
N VAL A 74 14.48 17.30 -1.90
CA VAL A 74 14.06 17.74 -0.57
C VAL A 74 13.55 19.18 -0.64
N ASN A 75 12.37 19.42 -0.06
CA ASN A 75 11.62 20.68 -0.13
C ASN A 75 11.06 21.05 -1.52
N TYR A 76 11.08 20.15 -2.50
CA TYR A 76 10.37 20.38 -3.75
C TYR A 76 8.88 20.13 -3.53
N HIS A 77 8.05 21.01 -4.08
CA HIS A 77 6.60 20.99 -3.91
C HIS A 77 5.92 20.54 -5.21
N LEU A 78 4.85 19.77 -5.07
CA LEU A 78 3.98 19.46 -6.20
C LEU A 78 3.13 20.68 -6.53
N SER A 79 3.10 21.08 -7.80
CA SER A 79 2.29 22.22 -8.27
C SER A 79 0.78 21.92 -8.25
N THR A 80 0.42 20.64 -8.25
CA THR A 80 -0.97 20.18 -8.27
C THR A 80 -1.15 19.14 -7.15
N SER A 81 -2.01 19.46 -6.17
CA SER A 81 -2.41 18.52 -5.12
C SER A 81 -3.79 17.93 -5.39
N LEU A 82 -4.12 16.85 -4.69
CA LEU A 82 -5.46 16.28 -4.71
C LEU A 82 -6.46 17.26 -4.09
N LYS A 83 -7.59 17.44 -4.77
CA LYS A 83 -8.68 18.29 -4.28
C LYS A 83 -9.54 17.51 -3.30
N TYR A 84 -9.85 18.14 -2.17
CA TYR A 84 -10.83 17.63 -1.22
C TYR A 84 -12.23 17.76 -1.81
N ILE A 85 -13.02 16.68 -1.69
CA ILE A 85 -14.41 16.64 -2.16
C ILE A 85 -15.29 16.55 -0.91
N ALA A 86 -15.99 17.63 -0.60
CA ALA A 86 -16.96 17.66 0.49
C ALA A 86 -18.31 17.14 -0.01
N ILE A 87 -18.82 16.05 0.58
CA ILE A 87 -20.17 15.58 0.28
C ILE A 87 -21.18 16.55 0.93
N PRO A 88 -22.11 17.16 0.16
CA PRO A 88 -23.11 18.06 0.70
C PRO A 88 -23.91 17.37 1.82
N TRP A 89 -24.25 18.13 2.87
CA TRP A 89 -25.01 17.68 4.06
C TRP A 89 -24.25 16.75 5.03
N LEU A 90 -23.63 15.65 4.57
CA LEU A 90 -22.93 14.70 5.45
C LEU A 90 -21.62 15.27 6.02
N SER A 91 -20.94 16.17 5.30
CA SER A 91 -19.73 16.87 5.77
C SER A 91 -19.95 17.83 6.95
N LYS A 92 -21.21 18.21 7.20
CA LYS A 92 -21.56 19.18 8.27
C LYS A 92 -21.73 18.53 9.65
N ILE A 93 -21.74 17.21 9.75
CA ILE A 93 -21.84 16.50 11.03
C ILE A 93 -20.53 16.73 11.82
N PRO A 94 -20.56 17.26 13.06
CA PRO A 94 -19.35 17.47 13.83
C PRO A 94 -18.62 16.14 14.09
N VAL A 95 -17.28 16.17 14.00
CA VAL A 95 -16.37 15.02 14.11
C VAL A 95 -16.50 14.02 12.96
N ILE A 96 -17.65 13.37 12.77
CA ILE A 96 -17.86 12.30 11.77
C ILE A 96 -17.86 12.87 10.33
N GLY A 97 -18.51 14.03 10.13
CA GLY A 97 -18.61 14.73 8.85
C GLY A 97 -17.25 15.12 8.28
N LYS A 98 -16.39 15.66 9.14
CA LYS A 98 -15.04 16.09 8.73
C LYS A 98 -14.09 14.92 8.49
N VAL A 99 -14.21 13.84 9.27
CA VAL A 99 -13.33 12.67 9.17
C VAL A 99 -13.65 11.82 7.95
N PHE A 100 -14.92 11.58 7.64
CA PHE A 100 -15.30 10.67 6.54
C PHE A 100 -15.79 11.40 5.28
N PHE A 101 -16.42 12.57 5.40
CA PHE A 101 -17.19 13.18 4.32
C PHE A 101 -16.58 14.47 3.74
N ASN A 102 -15.34 14.78 4.12
CA ASN A 102 -14.52 15.85 3.52
C ASN A 102 -13.09 15.34 3.28
N GLN A 103 -12.95 14.41 2.35
CA GLN A 103 -11.69 13.76 2.02
C GLN A 103 -11.37 13.86 0.53
N ASP A 104 -10.14 13.55 0.14
CA ASP A 104 -9.81 13.42 -1.28
C ASP A 104 -10.27 12.07 -1.85
N ILE A 105 -10.24 11.99 -3.18
CA ILE A 105 -10.71 10.83 -3.94
C ILE A 105 -9.95 9.52 -3.62
N ILE A 106 -8.68 9.59 -3.19
CA ILE A 106 -7.87 8.42 -2.87
C ILE A 106 -8.29 7.83 -1.53
N VAL A 107 -8.62 8.68 -0.55
CA VAL A 107 -9.20 8.23 0.73
C VAL A 107 -10.55 7.57 0.51
N TYR A 108 -11.43 8.15 -0.34
CA TYR A 108 -12.69 7.48 -0.69
C TYR A 108 -12.48 6.13 -1.37
N LEU A 109 -11.49 6.03 -2.26
CA LEU A 109 -11.12 4.78 -2.89
C LEU A 109 -10.62 3.75 -1.88
N SER A 110 -9.90 4.16 -0.82
CA SER A 110 -9.42 3.25 0.21
C SER A 110 -10.56 2.59 0.99
N TYR A 111 -11.64 3.33 1.29
CA TYR A 111 -12.84 2.76 1.92
C TYR A 111 -13.50 1.70 1.03
N ILE A 112 -13.62 2.00 -0.27
CA ILE A 112 -14.17 1.05 -1.24
C ILE A 112 -13.29 -0.21 -1.31
N ILE A 113 -11.97 -0.03 -1.40
CA ILE A 113 -11.01 -1.15 -1.43
C ILE A 113 -11.13 -2.00 -0.16
N ALA A 114 -11.24 -1.39 1.03
CA ALA A 114 -11.37 -2.14 2.27
C ALA A 114 -12.64 -3.01 2.30
N VAL A 115 -13.79 -2.46 1.90
CA VAL A 115 -15.05 -3.20 1.79
C VAL A 115 -14.96 -4.32 0.74
N LEU A 116 -14.36 -4.03 -0.42
CA LEU A 116 -14.14 -5.02 -1.47
C LEU A 116 -13.21 -6.15 -1.00
N MET A 117 -12.14 -5.81 -0.27
CA MET A 117 -11.21 -6.80 0.28
C MET A 117 -11.87 -7.67 1.34
N TRP A 118 -12.68 -7.09 2.22
CA TRP A 118 -13.49 -7.87 3.16
C TRP A 118 -14.40 -8.85 2.42
N PHE A 119 -15.11 -8.39 1.38
CA PHE A 119 -15.96 -9.25 0.58
C PHE A 119 -15.17 -10.36 -0.12
N ILE A 120 -14.04 -10.04 -0.75
CA ILE A 120 -13.20 -11.03 -1.43
C ILE A 120 -12.68 -12.07 -0.43
N LEU A 121 -12.12 -11.65 0.71
CA LEU A 121 -11.52 -12.53 1.70
C LEU A 121 -12.54 -13.49 2.34
N TYR A 122 -13.73 -12.99 2.69
CA TYR A 122 -14.69 -13.74 3.49
C TYR A 122 -15.86 -14.32 2.71
N LYS A 123 -16.17 -13.81 1.52
CA LYS A 123 -17.37 -14.18 0.75
C LYS A 123 -17.09 -14.80 -0.62
N THR A 124 -15.83 -14.96 -1.03
CA THR A 124 -15.49 -15.54 -2.34
C THR A 124 -14.56 -16.76 -2.26
N LYS A 125 -14.56 -17.59 -3.31
CA LYS A 125 -13.65 -18.74 -3.45
C LYS A 125 -12.17 -18.33 -3.43
N VAL A 126 -11.85 -17.18 -4.04
CA VAL A 126 -10.47 -16.67 -4.08
C VAL A 126 -9.98 -16.35 -2.67
N GLY A 127 -10.83 -15.77 -1.82
CA GLY A 127 -10.50 -15.52 -0.41
C GLY A 127 -10.33 -16.79 0.41
N ILE A 128 -11.11 -17.84 0.13
CA ILE A 128 -10.93 -19.15 0.76
C ILE A 128 -9.59 -19.76 0.35
N HIS A 129 -9.23 -19.72 -0.94
CA HIS A 129 -7.94 -20.22 -1.42
C HIS A 129 -6.77 -19.46 -0.80
N LEU A 130 -6.84 -18.13 -0.72
CA LEU A 130 -5.80 -17.33 -0.07
C LEU A 130 -5.60 -17.75 1.39
N ARG A 131 -6.69 -17.83 2.17
CA ARG A 131 -6.63 -18.20 3.59
C ARG A 131 -6.12 -19.62 3.78
N ALA A 132 -6.60 -20.57 2.97
CA ALA A 132 -6.12 -21.96 2.99
C ALA A 132 -4.62 -22.06 2.68
N VAL A 133 -4.12 -21.32 1.68
CA VAL A 133 -2.69 -21.27 1.36
C VAL A 133 -1.84 -20.63 2.47
N GLY A 134 -2.45 -19.72 3.23
CA GLY A 134 -1.84 -19.09 4.40
C GLY A 134 -1.77 -20.02 5.62
N ASP A 135 -2.83 -20.81 5.85
CA ASP A 135 -2.94 -21.75 6.98
C ASP A 135 -2.10 -23.02 6.75
N ASP A 136 -2.33 -23.73 5.64
CA ASP A 136 -1.57 -24.92 5.25
C ASP A 136 -1.46 -25.03 3.73
N ALA A 137 -0.29 -24.65 3.22
CA ALA A 137 0.01 -24.70 1.80
C ALA A 137 0.05 -26.12 1.22
N GLN A 138 0.45 -27.14 2.00
CA GLN A 138 0.49 -28.53 1.51
C GLN A 138 -0.93 -29.07 1.34
N ALA A 139 -1.81 -28.78 2.29
CA ALA A 139 -3.23 -29.14 2.18
C ALA A 139 -3.91 -28.41 1.00
N ALA A 140 -3.60 -27.13 0.79
CA ALA A 140 -4.14 -26.36 -0.34
C ALA A 140 -3.68 -26.92 -1.70
N ASP A 141 -2.41 -27.31 -1.83
CA ASP A 141 -1.86 -27.91 -3.05
C ASP A 141 -2.49 -29.27 -3.35
N ALA A 142 -2.70 -30.10 -2.32
CA ALA A 142 -3.38 -31.40 -2.44
C ALA A 142 -4.84 -31.25 -2.93
N MET A 143 -5.49 -30.12 -2.64
CA MET A 143 -6.82 -29.78 -3.11
C MET A 143 -6.84 -29.11 -4.51
N GLY A 144 -5.68 -29.02 -5.17
CA GLY A 144 -5.53 -28.50 -6.53
C GLY A 144 -5.40 -26.97 -6.63
N VAL A 145 -5.17 -26.28 -5.51
CA VAL A 145 -4.92 -24.83 -5.51
C VAL A 145 -3.47 -24.57 -5.86
N ASN A 146 -3.21 -23.78 -6.90
CA ASN A 146 -1.85 -23.37 -7.22
C ASN A 146 -1.29 -22.41 -6.15
N VAL A 147 -0.52 -22.96 -5.21
CA VAL A 147 0.07 -22.24 -4.08
C VAL A 147 0.99 -21.10 -4.55
N TYR A 148 1.84 -21.39 -5.54
CA TYR A 148 2.81 -20.42 -6.05
C TYR A 148 2.10 -19.21 -6.67
N ALA A 149 1.19 -19.45 -7.61
CA ALA A 149 0.45 -18.38 -8.27
C ALA A 149 -0.35 -17.54 -7.26
N THR A 150 -0.99 -18.20 -6.27
CA THR A 150 -1.74 -17.53 -5.21
C THR A 150 -0.83 -16.62 -4.39
N ARG A 151 0.30 -17.13 -3.89
CA ARG A 151 1.24 -16.33 -3.08
C ARG A 151 1.84 -15.17 -3.86
N TYR A 152 2.23 -15.38 -5.12
CA TYR A 152 2.77 -14.32 -5.97
C TYR A 152 1.75 -13.21 -6.24
N PHE A 153 0.53 -13.57 -6.63
CA PHE A 153 -0.53 -12.61 -6.91
C PHE A 153 -0.84 -11.75 -5.69
N TRP A 154 -1.03 -12.37 -4.52
CA TRP A 154 -1.41 -11.64 -3.32
C TRP A 154 -0.24 -10.84 -2.71
N THR A 155 1.00 -11.29 -2.88
CA THR A 155 2.19 -10.49 -2.52
C THR A 155 2.29 -9.27 -3.42
N PHE A 156 2.11 -9.44 -4.73
CA PHE A 156 2.09 -8.33 -5.70
C PHE A 156 0.99 -7.32 -5.39
N PHE A 157 -0.24 -7.81 -5.16
CA PHE A 157 -1.38 -6.98 -4.83
C PHE A 157 -1.19 -6.22 -3.50
N GLY A 158 -0.67 -6.88 -2.47
CA GLY A 158 -0.28 -6.21 -1.22
C GLY A 158 0.80 -5.15 -1.44
N GLY A 159 1.76 -5.42 -2.33
CA GLY A 159 2.77 -4.46 -2.77
C GLY A 159 2.18 -3.24 -3.48
N LEU A 160 1.16 -3.42 -4.33
CA LEU A 160 0.43 -2.32 -4.96
C LEU A 160 -0.20 -1.43 -3.88
N LEU A 161 -0.92 -2.02 -2.92
CA LEU A 161 -1.57 -1.26 -1.85
C LEU A 161 -0.56 -0.56 -0.93
N ALA A 162 0.57 -1.19 -0.62
CA ALA A 162 1.66 -0.55 0.12
C ALA A 162 2.27 0.62 -0.67
N GLY A 163 2.51 0.43 -1.97
CA GLY A 163 2.98 1.50 -2.86
C GLY A 163 2.01 2.67 -2.96
N ALA A 164 0.71 2.39 -3.05
CA ALA A 164 -0.36 3.37 -3.04
C ALA A 164 -0.40 4.17 -1.72
N GLY A 165 -0.26 3.50 -0.58
CA GLY A 165 -0.15 4.15 0.73
C GLY A 165 1.07 5.07 0.80
N GLY A 166 2.20 4.65 0.25
CA GLY A 166 3.40 5.49 0.10
C GLY A 166 3.19 6.70 -0.80
N ALA A 167 2.65 6.49 -2.00
CA ALA A 167 2.37 7.56 -2.97
C ALA A 167 1.38 8.60 -2.41
N TYR A 168 0.40 8.16 -1.63
CA TYR A 168 -0.53 9.06 -0.95
C TYR A 168 0.17 10.02 0.02
N LEU A 169 1.27 9.59 0.67
CA LEU A 169 2.01 10.46 1.60
C LEU A 169 2.58 11.70 0.91
N THR A 170 3.04 11.58 -0.33
CA THR A 170 3.69 12.66 -1.09
C THR A 170 2.74 13.42 -2.01
N ILE A 171 1.55 12.88 -2.28
CA ILE A 171 0.59 13.49 -3.23
C ILE A 171 -0.63 14.08 -2.52
N GLY A 172 -1.16 13.38 -1.51
CA GLY A 172 -2.36 13.77 -0.78
C GLY A 172 -2.07 14.35 0.59
N TYR A 173 -1.30 13.63 1.42
CA TYR A 173 -1.04 14.02 2.80
C TYR A 173 -0.12 15.24 2.92
N ALA A 174 1.05 15.18 2.28
CA ALA A 174 2.04 16.24 2.26
C ALA A 174 2.54 16.40 0.81
N PRO A 175 2.04 17.37 0.02
CA PRO A 175 2.35 17.53 -1.41
C PRO A 175 3.75 18.11 -1.66
N PHE A 176 4.75 17.60 -0.95
CA PHE A 176 6.17 17.94 -1.07
C PHE A 176 7.03 16.75 -0.65
N TRP A 177 8.31 16.78 -1.03
CA TRP A 177 9.24 15.71 -0.68
C TRP A 177 10.06 16.03 0.56
N LEU A 178 10.09 15.09 1.50
CA LEU A 178 10.98 15.03 2.65
C LEU A 178 11.76 13.73 2.65
N ASP A 179 12.91 13.74 3.31
CA ASP A 179 13.62 12.50 3.59
C ASP A 179 12.81 11.60 4.52
N ALA A 180 12.89 10.30 4.28
CA ALA A 180 12.17 9.27 5.03
C ALA A 180 10.65 9.53 5.10
N MET A 181 10.00 9.84 3.97
CA MET A 181 8.57 10.18 3.89
C MET A 181 7.63 9.24 4.65
N SER A 182 7.90 7.93 4.65
CA SER A 182 7.08 6.96 5.40
C SER A 182 7.12 7.22 6.90
N ALA A 183 8.24 7.68 7.45
CA ALA A 183 8.49 7.91 8.87
C ALA A 183 8.05 6.71 9.75
N GLY A 184 8.31 5.49 9.29
CA GLY A 184 7.95 4.26 10.00
C GLY A 184 6.48 3.83 9.88
N ARG A 185 5.65 4.53 9.10
CA ARG A 185 4.23 4.17 8.91
C ARG A 185 4.02 2.77 8.34
N GLY A 186 4.96 2.23 7.58
CA GLY A 186 4.89 0.85 7.11
C GLY A 186 5.11 -0.17 8.21
N TRP A 187 5.85 0.15 9.27
CA TRP A 187 5.92 -0.68 10.49
C TRP A 187 4.62 -0.58 11.30
N ILE A 188 4.06 0.62 11.41
CA ILE A 188 2.76 0.83 12.05
C ILE A 188 1.68 0.02 11.34
N ALA A 189 1.69 0.00 10.00
CA ALA A 189 0.76 -0.81 9.21
C ALA A 189 0.87 -2.32 9.51
N VAL A 190 2.08 -2.86 9.71
CA VAL A 190 2.27 -4.26 10.11
C VAL A 190 1.66 -4.52 11.49
N ALA A 191 1.86 -3.62 12.45
CA ALA A 191 1.27 -3.75 13.78
C ALA A 191 -0.26 -3.64 13.74
N LEU A 192 -0.80 -2.72 12.93
CA LEU A 192 -2.24 -2.47 12.81
C LEU A 192 -2.99 -3.69 12.26
N VAL A 193 -2.41 -4.46 11.33
CA VAL A 193 -3.03 -5.69 10.83
C VAL A 193 -3.28 -6.71 11.94
N ILE A 194 -2.40 -6.78 12.95
CA ILE A 194 -2.55 -7.66 14.11
C ILE A 194 -3.69 -7.15 14.99
N PHE A 195 -3.71 -5.85 15.30
CA PHE A 195 -4.77 -5.25 16.13
C PHE A 195 -6.15 -5.29 15.45
N ALA A 196 -6.19 -5.19 14.12
CA ALA A 196 -7.39 -5.34 13.32
C ALA A 196 -7.88 -6.80 13.21
N MET A 197 -7.18 -7.76 13.80
CA MET A 197 -7.49 -9.21 13.71
C MET A 197 -7.64 -9.69 12.28
N TRP A 198 -6.77 -9.21 11.37
CA TRP A 198 -6.78 -9.55 9.94
C TRP A 198 -8.08 -9.19 9.20
N ASP A 199 -8.99 -8.40 9.79
CA ASP A 199 -10.21 -7.93 9.16
C ASP A 199 -10.00 -6.54 8.54
N PRO A 200 -10.18 -6.37 7.21
CA PRO A 200 -10.02 -5.08 6.54
C PRO A 200 -10.98 -3.99 7.04
N LEU A 201 -12.17 -4.34 7.54
CA LEU A 201 -13.12 -3.36 8.06
C LEU A 201 -12.67 -2.83 9.41
N ASN A 202 -12.12 -3.68 10.29
CA ASN A 202 -11.57 -3.25 11.57
C ASN A 202 -10.41 -2.28 11.37
N ALA A 203 -9.58 -2.51 10.34
CA ALA A 203 -8.47 -1.64 10.00
C ALA A 203 -8.88 -0.19 9.62
N ILE A 204 -10.13 0.04 9.22
CA ILE A 204 -10.64 1.40 8.96
C ILE A 204 -10.83 2.18 10.27
N PHE A 205 -11.22 1.49 11.35
CA PHE A 205 -11.56 2.12 12.63
C PHE A 205 -10.36 2.32 13.56
N GLY A 206 -9.25 1.61 13.33
CA GLY A 206 -8.02 1.69 14.11
C GLY A 206 -7.77 0.42 14.90
#